data_AF-A0A1A9DJS0-F1
#
_entry.id   AF-A0A1A9DJS0-F1
#
_cell.length_a   1.000
_cell.length_b   1.000
_cell.length_c   1.000
_cell.angle_alpha   90.00
_cell.angle_beta   90.00
_cell.angle_gamma   90.00
#
_symmetry.space_group_name_H-M   'P 1'
#
loop_
_entity.id
_entity.type
_entity.pdbx_description
1 polymer ?
#
loop_
_entity_poly.entity_id
_entity_poly.type
_entity_poly.pdbx_seq_one_letter_code
_entity_poly.pdbx_strand_id
1 'polypeptide(L)'
;MNTKRRLAAVIGVGIAPLVAVCLPAATAGAHGYVSTPPSRQAQCAAGTVDCGSIKYEPQSVEGPKGLRSCSGGNAGFAELDDDSKNWKATPVSSSTTFTWNLTARHATSTWQYFVGGQTVAEFNDNGAQPGATVTHQVNFGGLTGRQKVLAVWNIADTPNAFYACIDVQIGGGGGNGGGGGEENPGDCAASAWSAGAVYNGGDTVSWKNHTWRAKWWAQGEEPGTTGEWGVWEDLGACAA
;
A
#
# COMPACT_ATOMS: atom_id res chain seq x y z
N MET A 1 -93.41 -23.02 -7.45
CA MET A 1 -92.38 -23.31 -8.48
C MET A 1 -91.81 -21.98 -8.94
N ASN A 2 -90.52 -21.72 -8.70
CA ASN A 2 -89.62 -20.98 -9.59
C ASN A 2 -88.21 -20.94 -8.98
N THR A 3 -87.22 -21.05 -9.85
CA THR A 3 -85.98 -21.81 -9.67
C THR A 3 -84.77 -20.88 -9.47
N LYS A 4 -83.87 -21.28 -8.56
CA LYS A 4 -82.40 -21.06 -8.46
C LYS A 4 -81.80 -19.74 -8.96
N ARG A 5 -80.90 -19.17 -8.15
CA ARG A 5 -79.49 -18.95 -8.52
C ARG A 5 -78.64 -18.74 -7.26
N ARG A 6 -77.64 -19.61 -7.09
CA ARG A 6 -76.57 -19.49 -6.08
C ARG A 6 -75.53 -18.51 -6.62
N LEU A 7 -75.05 -17.58 -5.80
CA LEU A 7 -73.81 -16.86 -6.05
C LEU A 7 -72.90 -17.04 -4.83
N ALA A 8 -71.74 -17.66 -5.08
CA ALA A 8 -70.69 -17.84 -4.09
C ALA A 8 -69.97 -16.51 -3.86
N ALA A 9 -69.80 -16.10 -2.61
CA ALA A 9 -68.93 -15.00 -2.23
C ALA A 9 -67.50 -15.53 -2.08
N VAL A 10 -66.60 -15.12 -2.97
CA VAL A 10 -65.16 -15.37 -2.83
C VAL A 10 -64.57 -14.25 -1.99
N ILE A 11 -64.00 -14.62 -0.84
CA ILE A 11 -63.22 -13.76 0.04
C ILE A 11 -61.88 -13.48 -0.66
N GLY A 12 -61.65 -12.25 -1.09
CA GLY A 12 -60.36 -11.80 -1.61
C GLY A 12 -59.46 -11.27 -0.50
N VAL A 13 -58.55 -12.09 0.03
CA VAL A 13 -57.41 -11.62 0.81
C VAL A 13 -56.31 -11.22 -0.19
N GLY A 14 -56.19 -9.92 -0.45
CA GLY A 14 -55.12 -9.38 -1.28
C GLY A 14 -53.82 -9.30 -0.49
N ILE A 15 -52.94 -10.30 -0.62
CA ILE A 15 -51.53 -10.19 -0.21
C ILE A 15 -50.80 -9.56 -1.41
N ALA A 16 -50.44 -8.29 -1.30
CA ALA A 16 -49.57 -7.65 -2.28
C ALA A 16 -48.17 -8.30 -2.21
N PRO A 17 -47.57 -8.78 -3.32
CA PRO A 17 -46.19 -9.23 -3.30
C PRO A 17 -45.29 -8.01 -3.15
N LEU A 18 -44.60 -7.92 -2.02
CA LEU A 18 -43.56 -6.94 -1.78
C LEU A 18 -42.36 -7.35 -2.63
N VAL A 19 -42.35 -6.93 -3.90
CA VAL A 19 -41.20 -7.12 -4.80
C VAL A 19 -40.10 -6.18 -4.34
N ALA A 20 -39.19 -6.69 -3.51
CA ALA A 20 -37.94 -6.03 -3.20
C ALA A 20 -37.09 -5.97 -4.48
N VAL A 21 -37.07 -4.81 -5.13
CA VAL A 21 -36.15 -4.52 -6.23
C VAL A 21 -34.75 -4.38 -5.61
N CYS A 22 -33.95 -5.45 -5.68
CA CYS A 22 -32.51 -5.36 -5.42
C CYS A 22 -31.89 -4.54 -6.54
N LEU A 23 -31.73 -3.23 -6.32
CA LEU A 23 -30.86 -2.40 -7.15
C LEU A 23 -29.43 -2.94 -7.02
N PRO A 24 -28.68 -3.12 -8.13
CA PRO A 24 -27.26 -3.44 -8.03
C PRO A 24 -26.55 -2.31 -7.27
N ALA A 25 -25.66 -2.67 -6.34
CA ALA A 25 -24.85 -1.69 -5.63
C ALA A 25 -24.09 -0.83 -6.66
N ALA A 26 -24.22 0.50 -6.56
CA ALA A 26 -23.45 1.40 -7.40
C ALA A 26 -21.95 1.17 -7.13
N THR A 27 -21.20 0.78 -8.16
CA THR A 27 -19.74 0.79 -8.12
C THR A 27 -19.30 2.24 -8.20
N ALA A 28 -19.14 2.90 -7.06
CA ALA A 28 -18.48 4.19 -7.02
C ALA A 28 -16.96 3.96 -7.13
N GLY A 29 -16.36 4.54 -8.18
CA GLY A 29 -14.97 4.30 -8.54
C GLY A 29 -14.01 5.07 -7.63
N ALA A 30 -13.57 4.44 -6.54
CA ALA A 30 -12.33 4.81 -5.87
C ALA A 30 -11.14 4.30 -6.68
N HIS A 31 -9.99 4.96 -6.61
CA HIS A 31 -8.77 4.48 -7.24
C HIS A 31 -7.56 5.03 -6.49
N GLY A 32 -6.63 4.14 -6.12
CA GLY A 32 -5.40 4.52 -5.43
C GLY A 32 -4.48 3.34 -5.15
N TYR A 33 -3.22 3.65 -4.86
CA TYR A 33 -2.19 2.66 -4.56
C TYR A 33 -1.16 3.22 -3.58
N VAL A 34 -0.43 2.35 -2.88
CA VAL A 34 0.70 2.77 -2.04
C VAL A 34 1.91 3.03 -2.93
N SER A 35 2.37 4.28 -2.97
CA SER A 35 3.54 4.72 -3.72
C SER A 35 4.84 4.64 -2.92
N THR A 36 4.78 4.69 -1.58
CA THR A 36 5.98 4.61 -0.72
C THR A 36 5.67 3.87 0.59
N PRO A 37 6.47 2.87 0.99
CA PRO A 37 7.36 2.10 0.12
C PRO A 37 6.58 1.52 -1.09
N PRO A 38 7.21 1.33 -2.25
CA PRO A 38 6.49 0.95 -3.46
C PRO A 38 5.79 -0.41 -3.30
N SER A 39 4.46 -0.38 -3.41
CA SER A 39 3.66 -1.61 -3.48
C SER A 39 4.01 -2.46 -4.70
N ARG A 40 3.59 -3.72 -4.69
CA ARG A 40 3.77 -4.65 -5.82
C ARG A 40 3.25 -4.05 -7.13
N GLN A 41 2.03 -3.51 -7.13
CA GLN A 41 1.48 -2.83 -8.31
C GLN A 41 2.28 -1.57 -8.71
N ALA A 42 2.87 -0.83 -7.76
CA ALA A 42 3.74 0.31 -8.06
C ALA A 42 5.07 -0.16 -8.69
N GLN A 43 5.64 -1.27 -8.22
CA GLN A 43 6.83 -1.89 -8.82
C GLN A 43 6.55 -2.36 -10.25
N CYS A 44 5.36 -2.91 -10.50
CA CYS A 44 4.90 -3.25 -11.85
C CYS A 44 4.82 -2.01 -12.74
N ALA A 45 4.16 -0.94 -12.29
CA ALA A 45 4.01 0.30 -13.05
C ALA A 45 5.35 0.99 -13.33
N ALA A 46 6.31 0.88 -12.41
CA ALA A 46 7.67 1.39 -12.58
C ALA A 46 8.58 0.49 -13.45
N GLY A 47 8.12 -0.70 -13.87
CA GLY A 47 8.93 -1.68 -14.61
C GLY A 47 10.04 -2.33 -13.77
N THR A 48 9.98 -2.22 -12.44
CA THR A 48 10.94 -2.87 -11.52
C THR A 48 10.74 -4.38 -11.47
N VAL A 49 9.48 -4.82 -11.58
CA VAL A 49 9.08 -6.22 -11.70
C VAL A 49 8.26 -6.34 -12.96
N ASP A 50 8.55 -7.36 -13.78
CA ASP A 50 7.78 -7.61 -14.99
C ASP A 50 6.37 -8.09 -14.63
N CYS A 51 5.37 -7.40 -15.16
CA CYS A 51 3.96 -7.63 -14.86
C CYS A 51 3.08 -7.51 -16.11
N GLY A 52 1.88 -8.08 -16.00
CA GLY A 52 0.80 -8.02 -16.98
C GLY A 52 0.13 -6.65 -17.06
N SER A 53 -1.20 -6.62 -17.08
CA SER A 53 -1.97 -5.39 -17.28
C SER A 53 -1.87 -4.39 -16.11
N ILE A 54 -1.63 -4.87 -14.89
CA ILE A 54 -1.63 -4.02 -13.69
C ILE A 54 -0.62 -2.86 -13.75
N LYS A 55 0.46 -2.98 -14.54
CA LYS A 55 1.43 -1.90 -14.73
C LYS A 55 0.85 -0.63 -15.34
N TYR A 56 -0.26 -0.73 -16.08
CA TYR A 56 -0.92 0.42 -16.70
C TYR A 56 -1.91 1.12 -15.77
N GLU A 57 -2.32 0.45 -14.69
CA GLU A 57 -3.37 0.90 -13.80
C GLU A 57 -3.15 0.46 -12.34
N PRO A 58 -2.01 0.80 -11.72
CA PRO A 58 -1.69 0.37 -10.36
C PRO A 58 -2.76 0.80 -9.34
N GLN A 59 -3.51 1.85 -9.63
CA GLN A 59 -4.59 2.37 -8.80
C GLN A 59 -5.87 1.49 -8.75
N SER A 60 -5.97 0.43 -9.55
CA SER A 60 -7.24 -0.27 -9.83
C SER A 60 -7.42 -1.60 -9.09
N VAL A 61 -6.59 -1.93 -8.09
CA VAL A 61 -6.69 -3.22 -7.36
C VAL A 61 -7.86 -3.20 -6.36
N GLU A 62 -9.07 -3.25 -6.90
CA GLU A 62 -10.35 -3.24 -6.18
C GLU A 62 -10.89 -4.66 -5.97
N GLY A 63 -11.49 -4.91 -4.80
CA GLY A 63 -12.26 -6.12 -4.54
C GLY A 63 -13.21 -5.99 -3.35
N PRO A 64 -14.04 -7.01 -3.07
CA PRO A 64 -14.92 -7.03 -1.90
C PRO A 64 -14.14 -6.84 -0.60
N LYS A 65 -14.71 -6.13 0.39
CA LYS A 65 -14.10 -5.97 1.72
C LYS A 65 -13.84 -7.31 2.43
N GLY A 66 -12.82 -7.32 3.29
CA GLY A 66 -12.53 -8.44 4.19
C GLY A 66 -11.57 -9.49 3.62
N LEU A 67 -11.12 -9.33 2.38
CA LEU A 67 -10.11 -10.22 1.78
C LEU A 67 -8.72 -9.91 2.32
N ARG A 68 -7.81 -10.88 2.17
CA ARG A 68 -6.40 -10.79 2.61
C ARG A 68 -5.40 -11.16 1.52
N SER A 69 -5.84 -11.24 0.27
CA SER A 69 -4.99 -11.39 -0.90
C SER A 69 -4.47 -10.04 -1.38
N CYS A 70 -3.29 -10.03 -2.02
CA CYS A 70 -2.70 -8.84 -2.62
C CYS A 70 -3.50 -8.34 -3.82
N SER A 71 -4.16 -9.24 -4.55
CA SER A 71 -5.02 -8.92 -5.70
C SER A 71 -6.40 -8.40 -5.32
N GLY A 72 -6.80 -8.44 -4.04
CA GLY A 72 -8.20 -8.21 -3.66
C GLY A 72 -9.18 -9.23 -4.25
N GLY A 73 -8.69 -10.41 -4.68
CA GLY A 73 -9.51 -11.42 -5.35
C GLY A 73 -9.79 -11.10 -6.82
N ASN A 74 -9.18 -10.05 -7.36
CA ASN A 74 -9.29 -9.70 -8.77
C ASN A 74 -8.40 -10.62 -9.62
N ALA A 75 -9.02 -11.54 -10.37
CA ALA A 75 -8.31 -12.52 -11.19
C ALA A 75 -7.41 -11.89 -12.26
N GLY A 76 -7.73 -10.68 -12.74
CA GLY A 76 -6.89 -9.95 -13.69
C GLY A 76 -5.56 -9.48 -13.10
N PHE A 77 -5.47 -9.40 -11.76
CA PHE A 77 -4.28 -8.97 -11.01
C PHE A 77 -3.73 -10.07 -10.11
N ALA A 78 -4.06 -11.34 -10.39
CA ALA A 78 -3.64 -12.50 -9.60
C ALA A 78 -2.12 -12.64 -9.48
N GLU A 79 -1.35 -12.07 -10.41
CA GLU A 79 0.11 -12.03 -10.30
C GLU A 79 0.64 -11.28 -9.07
N LEU A 80 -0.15 -10.37 -8.48
CA LEU A 80 0.21 -9.69 -7.23
C LEU A 80 0.25 -10.67 -6.04
N ASP A 81 -0.46 -11.79 -6.14
CA ASP A 81 -0.46 -12.87 -5.13
C ASP A 81 0.72 -13.84 -5.31
N ASP A 82 1.43 -13.80 -6.44
CA ASP A 82 2.54 -14.70 -6.73
C ASP A 82 3.82 -14.24 -6.03
N ASP A 83 4.15 -14.93 -4.93
CA ASP A 83 5.36 -14.68 -4.14
C ASP A 83 6.66 -15.17 -4.79
N SER A 84 6.59 -15.95 -5.87
CA SER A 84 7.78 -16.39 -6.60
C SER A 84 8.36 -15.30 -7.51
N LYS A 85 7.60 -14.24 -7.78
CA LYS A 85 8.10 -13.08 -8.55
C LYS A 85 9.17 -12.31 -7.77
N ASN A 86 10.02 -11.60 -8.49
CA ASN A 86 11.18 -10.88 -7.94
C ASN A 86 10.83 -9.55 -7.24
N TRP A 87 9.82 -9.57 -6.35
CA TRP A 87 9.38 -8.41 -5.59
C TRP A 87 10.52 -7.83 -4.76
N LYS A 88 10.80 -6.55 -4.96
CA LYS A 88 11.85 -5.83 -4.23
C LYS A 88 11.31 -5.43 -2.87
N ALA A 89 11.99 -5.87 -1.81
CA ALA A 89 11.69 -5.43 -0.46
C ALA A 89 12.41 -4.12 -0.17
N THR A 90 11.68 -3.13 0.33
CA THR A 90 12.28 -1.85 0.74
C THR A 90 12.83 -1.96 2.17
N PRO A 91 14.11 -1.63 2.42
CA PRO A 91 14.63 -1.51 3.78
C PRO A 91 13.85 -0.47 4.57
N VAL A 92 13.40 -0.82 5.77
CA VAL A 92 12.67 0.09 6.67
C VAL A 92 13.11 -0.11 8.11
N SER A 93 12.93 0.92 8.94
CA SER A 93 13.08 0.80 10.39
C SER A 93 11.88 0.08 11.02
N SER A 94 11.87 -0.10 12.34
CA SER A 94 10.72 -0.64 13.08
C SER A 94 9.46 0.24 12.97
N SER A 95 9.60 1.49 12.53
CA SER A 95 8.50 2.36 12.12
C SER A 95 8.74 2.87 10.70
N THR A 96 7.71 2.90 9.86
CA THR A 96 7.82 3.46 8.51
C THR A 96 6.57 4.19 8.09
N THR A 97 6.71 5.15 7.18
CA THR A 97 5.60 5.91 6.62
C THR A 97 5.14 5.28 5.32
N PHE A 98 3.85 4.96 5.25
CA PHE A 98 3.16 4.53 4.05
C PHE A 98 2.46 5.72 3.40
N THR A 99 2.74 5.98 2.13
CA THR A 99 2.12 7.02 1.32
C THR A 99 1.22 6.38 0.27
N TRP A 100 -0.06 6.74 0.30
CA TRP A 100 -1.03 6.44 -0.75
C TRP A 100 -1.14 7.61 -1.72
N ASN A 101 -1.22 7.29 -3.02
CA ASN A 101 -1.61 8.23 -4.07
C ASN A 101 -3.00 7.84 -4.59
N LEU A 102 -3.96 8.75 -4.48
CA LEU A 102 -5.37 8.53 -4.83
C LEU A 102 -5.72 9.29 -6.11
N THR A 103 -5.91 8.57 -7.21
CA THR A 103 -6.32 9.15 -8.50
C THR A 103 -7.81 9.45 -8.54
N ALA A 104 -8.62 8.71 -7.77
CA ALA A 104 -10.02 9.01 -7.52
C ALA A 104 -10.31 8.87 -6.01
N ARG A 105 -10.43 10.02 -5.34
CA ARG A 105 -10.68 10.10 -3.88
C ARG A 105 -12.13 9.74 -3.59
N HIS A 106 -12.38 9.00 -2.53
CA HIS A 106 -13.72 8.54 -2.18
C HIS A 106 -13.95 8.58 -0.66
N ALA A 107 -15.20 8.51 -0.20
CA ALA A 107 -15.48 8.50 1.22
C ALA A 107 -14.83 7.26 1.85
N THR A 108 -14.07 7.44 2.92
CA THR A 108 -13.24 6.37 3.49
C THR A 108 -13.71 6.00 4.88
N SER A 109 -13.83 4.71 5.13
CA SER A 109 -14.06 4.19 6.48
C SER A 109 -12.72 4.02 7.19
N THR A 110 -11.96 2.97 6.86
CA THR A 110 -10.68 2.68 7.49
C THR A 110 -9.57 2.38 6.50
N TRP A 111 -8.34 2.62 6.95
CA TRP A 111 -7.11 2.14 6.35
C TRP A 111 -6.51 1.12 7.30
N GLN A 112 -6.33 -0.11 6.85
CA GLN A 112 -5.82 -1.20 7.68
C GLN A 112 -4.51 -1.74 7.13
N TYR A 113 -3.57 -2.02 8.02
CA TYR A 113 -2.27 -2.59 7.68
C TYR A 113 -2.11 -3.94 8.38
N PHE A 114 -1.70 -4.96 7.64
CA PHE A 114 -1.53 -6.31 8.15
C PHE A 114 -0.16 -6.88 7.83
N VAL A 115 0.39 -7.67 8.76
CA VAL A 115 1.58 -8.52 8.54
C VAL A 115 1.25 -9.92 9.05
N GLY A 116 1.46 -10.96 8.23
CA GLY A 116 1.13 -12.33 8.61
C GLY A 116 -0.34 -12.54 9.01
N GLY A 117 -1.26 -11.71 8.47
CA GLY A 117 -2.68 -11.72 8.82
C GLY A 117 -3.05 -10.96 10.09
N GLN A 118 -2.08 -10.53 10.90
CA GLN A 118 -2.32 -9.71 12.10
C GLN A 118 -2.38 -8.23 11.75
N THR A 119 -3.32 -7.49 12.34
CA THR A 119 -3.39 -6.03 12.18
C THR A 119 -2.22 -5.38 12.92
N VAL A 120 -1.42 -4.58 12.21
CA VAL A 120 -0.31 -3.79 12.80
C VAL A 120 -0.65 -2.31 12.94
N ALA A 121 -1.60 -1.80 12.15
CA ALA A 121 -2.14 -0.45 12.31
C ALA A 121 -3.54 -0.32 11.68
N GLU A 122 -4.34 0.61 12.20
CA GLU A 122 -5.62 1.02 11.62
C GLU A 122 -5.81 2.54 11.80
N PHE A 123 -6.31 3.20 10.75
CA PHE A 123 -6.64 4.62 10.75
C PHE A 123 -8.09 4.77 10.27
N ASN A 124 -8.88 5.61 10.93
CA ASN A 124 -10.32 5.76 10.65
C ASN A 124 -10.62 7.20 10.21
N ASP A 125 -11.10 7.35 8.97
CA ASP A 125 -11.49 8.64 8.38
C ASP A 125 -12.95 9.03 8.72
N ASN A 126 -13.68 8.17 9.44
CA ASN A 126 -15.06 8.38 9.87
C ASN A 126 -16.02 8.73 8.72
N GLY A 127 -15.77 8.18 7.52
CA GLY A 127 -16.55 8.45 6.31
C GLY A 127 -16.16 9.72 5.55
N ALA A 128 -15.13 10.44 6.00
CA ALA A 128 -14.63 11.60 5.29
C ALA A 128 -13.97 11.21 3.96
N GLN A 129 -13.99 12.14 2.99
CA GLN A 129 -13.18 12.01 1.78
C GLN A 129 -11.75 12.50 2.10
N PRO A 130 -10.71 11.66 1.93
CA PRO A 130 -9.33 12.02 2.22
C PRO A 130 -8.79 12.99 1.17
N GLY A 131 -7.57 13.51 1.40
CA GLY A 131 -6.78 14.21 0.39
C GLY A 131 -6.32 13.30 -0.76
N ALA A 132 -5.71 13.87 -1.80
CA ALA A 132 -5.18 13.07 -2.93
C ALA A 132 -3.93 12.25 -2.53
N THR A 133 -3.24 12.71 -1.49
CA THR A 133 -2.12 12.01 -0.86
C THR A 133 -2.50 11.72 0.58
N VAL A 134 -2.32 10.48 1.04
CA VAL A 134 -2.55 10.07 2.42
C VAL A 134 -1.28 9.44 2.97
N THR A 135 -0.86 9.84 4.17
CA THR A 135 0.34 9.32 4.82
C THR A 135 0.01 8.71 6.17
N HIS A 136 0.47 7.49 6.41
CA HIS A 136 0.29 6.78 7.67
C HIS A 136 1.63 6.29 8.20
N GLN A 137 1.94 6.62 9.45
CA GLN A 137 3.10 6.07 10.13
C GLN A 137 2.72 4.75 10.83
N VAL A 138 3.30 3.64 10.37
CA VAL A 138 3.02 2.30 10.87
C VAL A 138 4.21 1.82 11.70
N ASN A 139 3.93 1.39 12.92
CA ASN A 139 4.92 0.79 13.82
C ASN A 139 4.77 -0.73 13.78
N PHE A 140 5.85 -1.43 13.43
CA PHE A 140 5.88 -2.89 13.33
C PHE A 140 6.20 -3.59 14.66
N GLY A 141 6.41 -2.82 15.73
CA GLY A 141 6.78 -3.33 17.04
C GLY A 141 8.09 -4.10 16.99
N GLY A 142 8.06 -5.36 17.44
CA GLY A 142 9.22 -6.25 17.44
C GLY A 142 9.42 -7.05 16.15
N LEU A 143 8.63 -6.82 15.10
CA LEU A 143 8.80 -7.53 13.83
C LEU A 143 10.12 -7.11 13.15
N THR A 144 10.81 -8.08 12.57
CA THR A 144 12.07 -7.89 11.86
C THR A 144 12.14 -8.77 10.62
N GLY A 145 13.16 -8.55 9.78
CA GLY A 145 13.39 -9.33 8.57
C GLY A 145 12.45 -8.98 7.42
N ARG A 146 12.42 -9.86 6.41
CA ARG A 146 11.55 -9.66 5.25
C ARG A 146 10.10 -9.90 5.66
N GLN A 147 9.28 -8.87 5.52
CA GLN A 147 7.85 -8.94 5.77
C GLN A 147 7.06 -8.50 4.55
N LYS A 148 5.87 -9.06 4.40
CA LYS A 148 4.87 -8.58 3.44
C LYS A 148 3.77 -7.87 4.21
N VAL A 149 3.62 -6.58 3.95
CA VAL A 149 2.56 -5.74 4.51
C VAL A 149 1.41 -5.73 3.52
N LEU A 150 0.20 -6.06 3.96
CA LEU A 150 -1.02 -5.82 3.21
C LEU A 150 -1.64 -4.53 3.74
N ALA A 151 -1.76 -3.52 2.88
CA ALA A 151 -2.50 -2.29 3.15
C ALA A 151 -3.87 -2.37 2.46
N VAL A 152 -4.93 -2.09 3.20
CA VAL A 152 -6.32 -2.15 2.75
C VAL A 152 -7.00 -0.82 2.98
N TRP A 153 -7.51 -0.21 1.92
CA TRP A 153 -8.32 1.01 1.97
C TRP A 153 -9.80 0.64 1.84
N ASN A 154 -10.54 0.73 2.94
CA ASN A 154 -11.96 0.41 3.00
C ASN A 154 -12.81 1.64 2.66
N ILE A 155 -13.54 1.58 1.55
CA ILE A 155 -14.45 2.64 1.11
C ILE A 155 -15.67 2.69 2.03
N ALA A 156 -16.15 3.87 2.43
CA ALA A 156 -17.21 4.00 3.42
C ALA A 156 -18.59 3.59 2.88
N ASP A 157 -18.89 3.96 1.64
CA ASP A 157 -20.22 3.94 1.02
C ASP A 157 -20.37 2.87 -0.09
N THR A 158 -19.38 1.98 -0.25
CA THR A 158 -19.44 0.81 -1.14
C THR A 158 -19.10 -0.49 -0.39
N PRO A 159 -19.40 -1.68 -0.95
CA PRO A 159 -18.96 -2.95 -0.36
C PRO A 159 -17.48 -3.28 -0.63
N ASN A 160 -16.74 -2.42 -1.34
CA ASN A 160 -15.40 -2.71 -1.84
C ASN A 160 -14.28 -2.05 -1.02
N ALA A 161 -13.06 -2.53 -1.25
CA ALA A 161 -11.81 -1.99 -0.73
C ALA A 161 -10.71 -2.08 -1.80
N PHE A 162 -9.64 -1.31 -1.59
CA PHE A 162 -8.43 -1.35 -2.42
C PHE A 162 -7.30 -2.02 -1.67
N TYR A 163 -6.57 -2.89 -2.38
CA TYR A 163 -5.57 -3.79 -1.79
C TYR A 163 -4.18 -3.51 -2.35
N ALA A 164 -3.19 -3.35 -1.46
CA ALA A 164 -1.81 -3.16 -1.84
C ALA A 164 -0.89 -4.00 -0.97
N CYS A 165 -0.11 -4.89 -1.57
CA CYS A 165 0.98 -5.58 -0.88
C CYS A 165 2.28 -4.80 -1.05
N ILE A 166 3.03 -4.68 0.04
CA ILE A 166 4.32 -4.01 0.10
C ILE A 166 5.32 -4.96 0.75
N ASP A 167 6.36 -5.32 0.02
CA ASP A 167 7.48 -6.09 0.54
C ASP A 167 8.44 -5.12 1.25
N VAL A 168 8.74 -5.39 2.52
CA VAL A 168 9.66 -4.57 3.33
C VAL A 168 10.70 -5.45 4.01
N GLN A 169 11.87 -4.88 4.27
CA GLN A 169 12.93 -5.50 5.07
C GLN A 169 13.07 -4.71 6.37
N ILE A 170 12.38 -5.15 7.42
CA ILE A 170 12.27 -4.45 8.71
C ILE A 170 13.51 -4.70 9.56
N GLY A 171 14.11 -3.65 10.10
CA GLY A 171 15.36 -3.77 10.85
C GLY A 171 16.57 -4.04 9.97
N GLY A 172 16.40 -4.02 8.64
CA GLY A 172 17.49 -4.15 7.66
C GLY A 172 18.48 -2.98 7.66
N GLY A 173 18.24 -1.94 8.47
CA GLY A 173 19.21 -0.90 8.79
C GLY A 173 20.25 -1.31 9.84
N GLY A 174 20.28 -2.58 10.26
CA GLY A 174 21.22 -3.09 11.26
C GLY A 174 21.50 -4.59 11.14
N GLY A 175 22.38 -4.95 10.20
CA GLY A 175 23.41 -6.00 10.37
C GLY A 175 23.00 -7.49 10.34
N ASN A 176 23.62 -8.25 9.43
CA ASN A 176 24.46 -9.43 9.73
C ASN A 176 25.16 -9.86 8.42
N GLY A 177 26.45 -10.19 8.35
CA GLY A 177 27.13 -11.11 9.24
C GLY A 177 28.12 -10.48 10.22
N GLY A 178 27.96 -10.87 11.48
CA GLY A 178 28.81 -10.47 12.58
C GLY A 178 30.18 -11.13 12.55
N GLY A 179 31.17 -10.31 12.84
CA GLY A 179 32.31 -10.63 13.68
C GLY A 179 32.53 -9.41 14.56
N GLY A 180 32.46 -9.56 15.88
CA GLY A 180 32.71 -8.47 16.81
C GLY A 180 34.08 -7.84 16.54
N GLY A 181 34.08 -6.53 16.30
CA GLY A 181 35.27 -5.74 16.04
C GLY A 181 34.87 -4.28 15.97
N GLU A 182 35.65 -3.45 16.64
CA GLU A 182 35.45 -2.02 16.88
C GLU A 182 35.07 -1.23 15.63
N GLU A 183 34.24 -0.20 15.84
CA GLU A 183 33.86 0.82 14.87
C GLU A 183 35.08 1.31 14.09
N ASN A 184 35.13 1.01 12.79
CA ASN A 184 36.13 1.56 11.89
C ASN A 184 35.41 2.09 10.63
N PRO A 185 35.56 3.38 10.28
CA PRO A 185 34.95 3.96 9.09
C PRO A 185 35.77 3.48 7.88
N GLY A 186 35.30 2.39 7.26
CA GLY A 186 36.14 1.56 6.40
C GLY A 186 35.60 1.27 5.00
N ASP A 187 34.29 1.27 4.79
CA ASP A 187 33.68 0.82 3.53
C ASP A 187 32.34 1.54 3.31
N CYS A 188 31.95 1.78 2.05
CA CYS A 188 30.61 2.31 1.69
C CYS A 188 29.50 1.27 1.99
N ALA A 189 29.22 1.01 3.27
CA ALA A 189 28.19 0.04 3.68
C ALA A 189 26.75 0.49 3.32
N ALA A 190 26.54 1.79 3.06
CA ALA A 190 25.26 2.34 2.65
C ALA A 190 24.91 1.97 1.19
N SER A 191 23.61 1.76 0.91
CA SER A 191 23.13 1.45 -0.44
C SER A 191 23.45 2.58 -1.42
N ALA A 192 23.77 2.27 -2.68
CA ALA A 192 24.09 3.28 -3.67
C ALA A 192 22.92 4.24 -3.93
N TRP A 193 23.19 5.54 -4.02
CA TRP A 193 22.19 6.54 -4.38
C TRP A 193 21.64 6.27 -5.79
N SER A 194 20.34 6.48 -5.92
CA SER A 194 19.56 6.42 -7.16
C SER A 194 18.67 7.65 -7.29
N ALA A 195 18.69 8.29 -8.46
CA ALA A 195 17.90 9.48 -8.78
C ALA A 195 16.39 9.22 -8.76
N GLY A 196 15.95 7.99 -9.01
CA GLY A 196 14.52 7.63 -9.03
C GLY A 196 13.94 7.33 -7.65
N ALA A 197 14.78 7.14 -6.63
CA ALA A 197 14.35 6.78 -5.29
C ALA A 197 14.05 8.01 -4.43
N VAL A 198 13.08 7.87 -3.54
CA VAL A 198 12.72 8.85 -2.52
C VAL A 198 13.47 8.51 -1.24
N TYR A 199 14.05 9.52 -0.60
CA TYR A 199 14.75 9.42 0.66
C TYR A 199 14.11 10.39 1.68
N ASN A 200 13.97 9.95 2.92
CA ASN A 200 13.49 10.75 4.02
C ASN A 200 14.65 11.19 4.92
N GLY A 201 14.38 12.15 5.81
CA GLY A 201 15.39 12.64 6.74
C GLY A 201 15.99 11.51 7.58
N GLY A 202 17.32 11.40 7.57
CA GLY A 202 18.10 10.37 8.25
C GLY A 202 18.57 9.22 7.35
N ASP A 203 17.97 9.02 6.17
CA ASP A 203 18.35 7.94 5.26
C ASP A 203 19.79 8.12 4.75
N THR A 204 20.57 7.03 4.71
CA THR A 204 21.95 7.06 4.23
C THR A 204 22.14 6.33 2.90
N VAL A 205 22.98 6.90 2.05
CA VAL A 205 23.34 6.34 0.74
C VAL A 205 24.83 6.45 0.49
N SER A 206 25.38 5.60 -0.36
CA SER A 206 26.73 5.76 -0.91
C SER A 206 26.66 6.43 -2.28
N TRP A 207 27.49 7.45 -2.49
CA TRP A 207 27.63 8.11 -3.78
C TRP A 207 29.02 8.71 -3.93
N LYS A 208 29.68 8.45 -5.07
CA LYS A 208 31.02 8.98 -5.39
C LYS A 208 32.06 8.73 -4.29
N ASN A 209 32.09 7.52 -3.74
CA ASN A 209 33.00 7.10 -2.65
C ASN A 209 32.81 7.87 -1.33
N HIS A 210 31.62 8.42 -1.10
CA HIS A 210 31.23 9.08 0.13
C HIS A 210 29.93 8.47 0.66
N THR A 211 29.74 8.55 1.97
CA THR A 211 28.44 8.27 2.60
C THR A 211 27.69 9.58 2.78
N TRP A 212 26.43 9.61 2.38
CA TRP A 212 25.58 10.78 2.46
C TRP A 212 24.35 10.48 3.30
N ARG A 213 23.86 11.48 4.02
CA ARG A 213 22.61 11.43 4.79
C ARG A 213 21.60 12.43 4.25
N ALA A 214 20.39 11.99 3.95
CA ALA A 214 19.30 12.88 3.61
C ALA A 214 18.95 13.70 4.87
N LYS A 215 18.96 15.03 4.78
CA LYS A 215 18.66 15.93 5.90
C LYS A 215 17.15 16.01 6.15
N TRP A 216 16.37 15.82 5.09
CA TRP A 216 14.91 15.77 5.08
C TRP A 216 14.47 14.94 3.86
N TRP A 217 13.33 15.25 3.26
CA TRP A 217 12.88 14.59 2.04
C TRP A 217 13.74 14.97 0.81
N ALA A 218 14.15 13.97 0.03
CA ALA A 218 14.91 14.14 -1.21
C ALA A 218 14.46 13.14 -2.28
N GLN A 219 14.41 13.57 -3.54
CA GLN A 219 14.20 12.71 -4.70
C GLN A 219 14.86 13.34 -5.94
N GLY A 220 15.84 12.63 -6.50
CA GLY A 220 16.51 13.07 -7.74
C GLY A 220 17.62 14.09 -7.53
N GLU A 221 17.68 14.79 -6.39
CA GLU A 221 18.84 15.63 -6.07
C GLU A 221 20.06 14.74 -5.83
N GLU A 222 21.10 14.94 -6.62
CA GLU A 222 22.34 14.17 -6.52
C GLU A 222 23.19 14.62 -5.32
N PRO A 223 23.64 13.70 -4.43
CA PRO A 223 24.49 14.04 -3.31
C PRO A 223 25.79 14.76 -3.76
N GLY A 224 26.14 15.82 -3.04
CA GLY A 224 27.35 16.62 -3.28
C GLY A 224 27.23 17.72 -4.34
N THR A 225 26.09 17.89 -5.00
CA THR A 225 25.93 18.92 -6.06
C THR A 225 25.51 20.30 -5.55
N THR A 226 24.92 20.37 -4.36
CA THR A 226 24.28 21.60 -3.82
C THR A 226 24.99 22.20 -2.59
N GLY A 227 26.16 21.67 -2.21
CA GLY A 227 26.90 22.11 -1.01
C GLY A 227 26.14 21.91 0.30
N GLU A 228 26.55 22.61 1.37
CA GLU A 228 25.99 22.47 2.74
C GLU A 228 24.49 22.81 2.84
N TRP A 229 23.98 23.65 1.92
CA TRP A 229 22.57 24.01 1.80
C TRP A 229 21.73 22.93 1.09
N GLY A 230 22.39 21.88 0.61
CA GLY A 230 21.76 20.75 -0.05
C GLY A 230 20.86 19.91 0.85
N VAL A 231 20.10 19.04 0.21
CA VAL A 231 19.28 18.01 0.87
C VAL A 231 20.12 16.87 1.45
N TRP A 232 21.40 16.78 1.05
CA TRP A 232 22.34 15.75 1.48
C TRP A 232 23.43 16.35 2.36
N GLU A 233 23.69 15.68 3.48
CA GLU A 233 24.83 15.90 4.36
C GLU A 233 25.91 14.87 4.04
N ASP A 234 27.13 15.35 3.79
CA ASP A 234 28.30 14.47 3.59
C ASP A 234 28.76 13.94 4.95
N LEU A 235 28.77 12.62 5.10
CA LEU A 235 29.29 11.93 6.29
C LEU A 235 30.77 11.54 6.14
N GLY A 236 31.38 11.84 5.00
CA GLY A 236 32.79 11.61 4.70
C GLY A 236 33.02 10.54 3.64
N ALA A 237 34.28 10.47 3.20
CA ALA A 237 34.73 9.45 2.26
C ALA A 237 34.60 8.06 2.87
N CYS A 238 34.14 7.11 2.07
CA CYS A 238 34.29 5.70 2.37
C CYS A 238 35.78 5.37 2.34
N ALA A 239 36.30 4.70 3.37
CA ALA A 239 37.62 4.11 3.23
C ALA A 239 37.57 2.95 2.22
N ALA A 240 38.74 2.51 1.77
CA ALA A 240 38.94 1.51 0.75
C ALA A 240 39.58 0.25 1.33
#